data_AF-A0A9W6CMB5-F1
#
_entry.id   AF-A0A9W6CMB5-F1
#
_cell.length_a   1.000
_cell.length_b   1.000
_cell.length_c   1.000
_cell.angle_alpha   90.00
_cell.angle_beta   90.00
_cell.angle_gamma   90.00
#
_symmetry.space_group_name_H-M   'P 1'
#
loop_
_entity.id
_entity.type
_entity.pdbx_description
1 polymer ?
#
loop_
_entity_poly.entity_id
_entity_poly.type
_entity_poly.pdbx_seq_one_letter_code
_entity_poly.pdbx_strand_id
1 'polypeptide(L)'
;MLADGSVMSHPFVIGELALGNLRQRDVILDAIAALPQAIIAEPAEVLGLITTESLHGRGIGYVDAHLVASVRLTPEAVLWTRDRRLGAVAEKLGIALEA
;
A
#
# COMPACT_ATOMS: atom_id res chain seq x y z
N MET A 1 -9.63 16.72 -9.76
CA MET A 1 -8.99 16.06 -10.90
C MET A 1 -7.78 15.33 -10.35
N LEU A 2 -7.81 14.00 -10.29
CA LEU A 2 -6.65 13.17 -9.91
C LEU A 2 -5.72 13.18 -11.13
N ALA A 3 -4.91 14.23 -11.25
CA ALA A 3 -4.15 14.53 -12.46
C ALA A 3 -2.76 13.86 -12.42
N ASP A 4 -2.34 13.34 -13.58
CA ASP A 4 -0.96 13.04 -13.99
C ASP A 4 -0.13 12.07 -13.14
N GLY A 5 -0.59 10.83 -12.95
CA GLY A 5 0.29 9.76 -12.45
C GLY A 5 0.79 9.94 -11.01
N SER A 6 0.28 10.94 -10.29
CA SER A 6 0.59 11.26 -8.89
C SER A 6 0.00 10.26 -7.89
N VAL A 7 -0.86 9.35 -8.34
CA VAL A 7 -1.51 8.34 -7.51
C VAL A 7 -1.34 6.98 -8.17
N MET A 8 -0.84 6.02 -7.40
CA MET A 8 -0.72 4.63 -7.78
C MET A 8 -1.70 3.77 -6.98
N SER A 9 -2.03 2.60 -7.50
CA SER A 9 -2.81 1.59 -6.81
C SER A 9 -2.01 0.29 -6.65
N HIS A 10 -2.54 -0.64 -5.87
CA HIS A 10 -1.96 -1.95 -5.68
C HIS A 10 -3.08 -3.01 -5.66
N PRO A 11 -2.88 -4.20 -6.26
CA PRO A 11 -3.91 -5.24 -6.34
C PRO A 11 -4.52 -5.64 -4.99
N PHE A 12 -3.73 -5.61 -3.91
CA PHE A 12 -4.27 -5.95 -2.58
C PHE A 12 -5.21 -4.87 -2.03
N VAL A 13 -5.00 -3.59 -2.36
CA VAL A 13 -5.95 -2.52 -2.00
C VAL A 13 -7.27 -2.74 -2.75
N ILE A 14 -7.19 -3.12 -4.02
CA ILE A 14 -8.37 -3.46 -4.83
C ILE A 14 -9.13 -4.64 -4.20
N GLY A 15 -8.41 -5.69 -3.78
CA GLY A 15 -8.99 -6.86 -3.11
C GLY A 15 -9.70 -6.50 -1.79
N GLU A 16 -9.06 -5.72 -0.93
CA GLU A 16 -9.65 -5.24 0.33
C GLU A 16 -10.92 -4.40 0.08
N LEU A 17 -10.86 -3.48 -0.89
CA LEU A 17 -12.02 -2.66 -1.28
C LEU A 17 -13.16 -3.52 -1.86
N ALA A 18 -12.82 -4.56 -2.60
CA ALA A 18 -13.77 -5.48 -3.22
C ALA A 18 -14.53 -6.33 -2.18
N LEU A 19 -13.94 -6.57 -1.00
CA LEU A 19 -14.58 -7.18 0.17
C LEU A 19 -15.45 -6.20 0.97
N GLY A 20 -15.18 -4.89 0.85
CA GLY A 20 -15.91 -3.83 1.53
C GLY A 20 -17.31 -3.56 0.95
N ASN A 21 -18.12 -2.83 1.73
CA ASN A 21 -19.44 -2.39 1.29
C ASN A 21 -19.35 -1.03 0.58
N LEU A 22 -19.30 -1.06 -0.77
CA LEU A 22 -19.22 0.13 -1.61
C LEU A 22 -20.51 0.32 -2.42
N ARG A 23 -21.13 1.50 -2.34
CA ARG A 23 -22.39 1.80 -3.06
C ARG A 23 -22.26 1.77 -4.58
N GLN A 24 -21.08 2.08 -5.12
CA GLN A 24 -20.76 2.07 -6.56
C GLN A 24 -19.54 1.17 -6.80
N ARG A 25 -19.61 -0.05 -6.26
CA ARG A 25 -18.49 -1.00 -6.19
C ARG A 25 -17.76 -1.14 -7.52
N ASP A 26 -18.45 -1.51 -8.59
CA ASP A 26 -17.81 -1.83 -9.86
C ASP A 26 -17.13 -0.60 -10.48
N VAL A 27 -17.80 0.56 -10.47
CA VAL A 27 -17.23 1.82 -10.95
C VAL A 27 -15.97 2.21 -10.17
N ILE A 28 -15.96 2.04 -8.84
CA ILE A 28 -14.81 2.37 -7.99
C ILE A 28 -13.66 1.39 -8.25
N LEU A 29 -13.94 0.09 -8.32
CA LEU A 29 -12.91 -0.93 -8.56
C LEU A 29 -12.29 -0.77 -9.94
N ASP A 30 -13.08 -0.51 -10.98
CA ASP A 30 -12.61 -0.26 -12.33
C ASP A 30 -11.73 1.00 -12.39
N ALA A 31 -12.15 2.08 -11.73
CA ALA A 31 -11.37 3.32 -11.68
C ALA A 31 -10.02 3.12 -10.98
N ILE A 32 -9.98 2.36 -9.88
CA ILE A 32 -8.75 2.08 -9.12
C ILE A 32 -7.84 1.10 -9.87
N ALA A 33 -8.42 0.13 -10.58
CA ALA A 33 -7.67 -0.81 -11.42
C ALA A 33 -7.03 -0.12 -12.64
N ALA A 34 -7.61 0.99 -13.11
CA ALA A 34 -7.06 1.78 -14.21
C ALA A 34 -5.88 2.69 -13.80
N LEU A 35 -5.59 2.84 -12.50
CA LEU A 35 -4.43 3.60 -12.03
C LEU A 35 -3.11 2.87 -12.31
N PRO A 36 -1.97 3.57 -12.42
CA PRO A 36 -0.66 2.95 -12.41
C PRO A 36 -0.51 2.03 -11.20
N GLN A 37 0.01 0.82 -11.40
CA GLN A 37 0.17 -0.17 -10.33
C GLN A 37 1.58 -0.09 -9.74
N ALA A 38 1.66 -0.10 -8.40
CA ALA A 38 2.91 -0.30 -7.70
C ALA A 38 3.44 -1.72 -7.97
N ILE A 39 4.76 -1.90 -7.85
CA ILE A 39 5.41 -3.21 -7.96
C ILE A 39 4.85 -4.12 -6.88
N ILE A 40 4.41 -5.31 -7.26
CA ILE A 40 3.93 -6.33 -6.33
C ILE A 40 5.15 -7.01 -5.71
N ALA A 41 5.34 -6.82 -4.40
CA ALA A 41 6.38 -7.52 -3.67
C ALA A 41 6.14 -9.04 -3.66
N GLU A 42 7.17 -9.84 -3.90
CA GLU A 42 7.09 -11.28 -3.74
C GLU A 42 6.99 -11.66 -2.24
N PRO A 43 6.34 -12.80 -1.90
CA PRO A 43 6.24 -13.22 -0.51
C PRO A 43 7.58 -13.29 0.23
N ALA A 44 8.66 -13.69 -0.46
CA ALA A 44 10.00 -13.74 0.11
C ALA A 44 10.54 -12.33 0.45
N GLU A 45 10.28 -11.34 -0.39
CA GLU A 45 10.66 -9.94 -0.15
C GLU A 45 9.89 -9.36 1.04
N VAL A 46 8.59 -9.68 1.16
CA VAL A 46 7.78 -9.25 2.30
C VAL A 46 8.29 -9.86 3.61
N LEU A 47 8.57 -11.16 3.63
CA LEU A 47 9.12 -11.83 4.81
C LEU A 47 10.53 -11.30 5.18
N GLY A 48 11.35 -11.05 4.17
CA GLY A 48 12.66 -10.40 4.33
C GLY A 48 12.53 -9.02 4.96
N LEU A 49 11.61 -8.18 4.48
CA LEU A 49 11.33 -6.87 5.04
C LEU A 49 10.84 -6.97 6.49
N ILE A 50 9.89 -7.86 6.79
CA ILE A 50 9.34 -8.04 8.14
C ILE A 50 10.47 -8.33 9.14
N THR A 51 11.44 -9.15 8.72
CA THR A 51 12.58 -9.55 9.55
C THR A 51 13.57 -8.40 9.70
N THR A 52 14.01 -7.82 8.58
CA THR A 52 15.05 -6.77 8.54
C THR A 52 14.62 -5.49 9.24
N GLU A 53 13.36 -5.08 9.06
CA GLU A 53 12.82 -3.85 9.66
C GLU A 53 12.15 -4.07 11.03
N SER A 54 12.14 -5.32 11.51
CA SER A 54 11.50 -5.74 12.77
C SER A 54 10.04 -5.26 12.86
N LEU A 55 9.24 -5.61 11.85
CA LEU A 55 7.84 -5.21 11.73
C LEU A 55 6.90 -6.07 12.59
N HIS A 56 7.40 -7.14 13.21
CA HIS A 56 6.64 -7.95 14.15
C HIS A 56 6.18 -7.12 15.36
N GLY A 57 4.95 -7.38 15.82
CA GLY A 57 4.37 -6.68 16.97
C GLY A 57 4.04 -5.20 16.76
N ARG A 58 4.14 -4.67 15.53
CA ARG A 58 3.78 -3.27 15.20
C ARG A 58 2.28 -3.04 15.03
N GLY A 59 1.47 -4.09 15.08
CA GLY A 59 0.02 -4.01 14.98
C GLY A 59 -0.50 -3.72 13.57
N ILE A 60 0.32 -3.98 12.55
CA ILE A 60 -0.05 -3.98 11.13
C ILE A 60 -0.30 -5.42 10.66
N GLY A 61 -1.14 -5.59 9.65
CA GLY A 61 -1.42 -6.88 9.01
C GLY A 61 -0.36 -7.29 7.99
N TYR A 62 -0.48 -8.51 7.47
CA TYR A 62 0.41 -9.00 6.41
C TYR A 62 0.22 -8.21 5.10
N VAL A 63 -1.01 -7.83 4.77
CA VAL A 63 -1.31 -6.96 3.62
C VAL A 63 -0.62 -5.61 3.77
N ASP A 64 -0.67 -5.00 4.96
CA ASP A 64 0.04 -3.74 5.22
C ASP A 64 1.55 -3.88 5.01
N ALA A 65 2.16 -4.96 5.52
CA ALA A 65 3.59 -5.24 5.30
C ALA A 65 3.91 -5.43 3.81
N HIS A 66 3.00 -6.07 3.06
CA HIS A 66 3.13 -6.19 1.61
C HIS A 66 3.08 -4.82 0.91
N LEU A 67 2.19 -3.92 1.32
CA LEU A 67 2.14 -2.56 0.77
C LEU A 67 3.42 -1.78 1.06
N VAL A 68 3.96 -1.88 2.28
CA VAL A 68 5.25 -1.26 2.63
C VAL A 68 6.38 -1.79 1.73
N ALA A 69 6.46 -3.12 1.54
CA ALA A 69 7.46 -3.71 0.66
C ALA A 69 7.30 -3.24 -0.80
N SER A 70 6.07 -3.22 -1.29
CA SER A 70 5.72 -2.80 -2.64
C SER A 70 6.09 -1.34 -2.91
N VAL A 71 5.87 -0.46 -1.92
CA VAL A 71 6.31 0.95 -1.98
C VAL A 71 7.83 1.04 -2.02
N ARG A 72 8.58 0.28 -1.21
CA ARG A 72 10.05 0.31 -1.27
C ARG A 72 10.64 -0.19 -2.59
N LEU A 73 9.96 -1.11 -3.27
CA LEU A 73 10.38 -1.63 -4.56
C LEU A 73 10.03 -0.67 -5.70
N THR A 74 8.98 0.13 -5.54
CA THR A 74 8.50 1.05 -6.56
C THR A 74 9.26 2.38 -6.48
N PRO A 75 10.05 2.75 -7.50
CA PRO A 75 10.80 4.01 -7.49
C PRO A 75 9.88 5.22 -7.29
N GLU A 76 10.31 6.17 -6.45
CA GLU A 76 9.61 7.43 -6.16
C GLU A 76 8.22 7.29 -5.52
N ALA A 77 7.80 6.05 -5.19
CA ALA A 77 6.53 5.83 -4.51
C ALA A 77 6.64 6.19 -3.01
N VAL A 78 5.57 6.79 -2.51
CA VAL A 78 5.37 7.04 -1.09
C VAL A 78 4.00 6.52 -0.67
N LEU A 79 3.89 6.06 0.58
CA LEU A 79 2.68 5.53 1.16
C LEU A 79 1.88 6.66 1.81
N TRP A 80 0.65 6.84 1.33
CA TRP A 80 -0.36 7.62 2.01
C TRP A 80 -1.37 6.69 2.67
N THR A 81 -1.61 6.86 3.96
CA THR A 81 -2.58 6.07 4.72
C THR A 81 -3.20 6.89 5.84
N ARG A 82 -4.44 6.56 6.19
CA ARG A 82 -5.12 7.10 7.39
C ARG A 82 -4.98 6.17 8.60
N ASP A 83 -4.45 4.96 8.41
CA ASP A 83 -4.15 4.06 9.50
C ASP A 83 -2.91 4.55 10.26
N ARG A 84 -3.06 4.81 11.56
CA ARG A 84 -1.98 5.38 12.38
C ARG A 84 -0.80 4.42 12.56
N ARG A 85 -1.05 3.11 12.62
CA ARG A 85 0.01 2.12 12.85
C ARG A 85 0.82 1.91 11.57
N LEU A 86 0.14 1.81 10.43
CA LEU A 86 0.79 1.74 9.13
C LEU A 86 1.53 3.05 8.81
N GLY A 87 0.92 4.20 9.12
CA GLY A 87 1.56 5.51 8.97
C GLY A 87 2.86 5.62 9.76
N ALA A 88 2.84 5.23 11.05
CA ALA A 88 4.06 5.23 11.88
C ALA A 88 5.16 4.29 11.35
N VAL A 89 4.78 3.16 10.72
CA VAL A 89 5.75 2.27 10.05
C VAL A 89 6.32 2.95 8.81
N ALA A 90 5.49 3.55 7.98
CA ALA A 90 5.93 4.25 6.77
C ALA A 90 6.85 5.45 7.09
N GLU A 91 6.52 6.23 8.12
CA GLU A 91 7.35 7.34 8.62
C GLU A 91 8.71 6.85 9.09
N LYS A 92 8.75 5.79 9.91
CA LYS A 92 10.01 5.17 10.38
C LYS A 92 10.90 4.76 9.20
N LEU A 93 10.29 4.27 8.12
CA LEU A 93 11.00 3.77 6.94
C LEU A 93 11.30 4.86 5.90
N GLY A 94 10.90 6.11 6.16
CA GLY A 94 11.12 7.24 5.24
C GLY A 94 10.33 7.14 3.93
N ILE A 95 9.21 6.41 3.94
CA ILE A 95 8.35 6.21 2.76
C ILE A 95 6.96 6.79 2.95
N ALA A 96 6.68 7.50 4.05
CA ALA A 96 5.40 8.18 4.22
C ALA A 96 5.32 9.41 3.31
N LEU A 97 4.13 9.67 2.74
CA LEU A 97 3.85 10.97 2.12
C LEU A 97 3.85 12.04 3.23
N GLU A 98 4.71 13.04 3.13
CA GLU A 98 4.71 14.19 4.05
C GLU A 98 3.36 14.91 3.99
N ALA A 99 2.78 15.18 5.16
CA ALA A 99 1.45 15.81 5.30
C ALA A 99 1.51 17.34 5.17
#